data_AF-A0AAU9W044-F1
#
_entry.id   AF-A0AAU9W044-F1
#
_cell.length_a   1.000
_cell.length_b   1.000
_cell.length_c   1.000
_cell.angle_alpha   90.00
_cell.angle_beta   90.00
_cell.angle_gamma   90.00
#
_symmetry.space_group_name_H-M   'P 1'
#
loop_
_entity.id
_entity.type
_entity.pdbx_description
1 polymer ?
#
loop_
_entity_poly.entity_id
_entity_poly.type
_entity_poly.pdbx_seq_one_letter_code
_entity_poly.pdbx_strand_id
1 'polypeptide(L)'
;MQFKFSFKPIINILYIFQGIILPPCFCCTDDDCRHIIFKDPIPNMAMKNHAIKSVEVPNEGSCRVMCYMEPNCVSINIGPVAGGNQKCELNNATEENHAPFLLVKNPGYTYLAIENPCSSSPCLNKGTCQAGFTNKGFRCVCRERFTGETCQVEGEMVALYGPVSRVIREELLTKVPNLTSRTKH
;
A
#
# COMPACT_ATOMS: atom_id res chain seq x y z
N MET A 1 -1.14 -19.96 23.11
CA MET A 1 -2.20 -19.40 23.97
C MET A 1 -2.64 -18.09 23.32
N GLN A 2 -3.70 -18.14 22.51
CA GLN A 2 -4.20 -17.01 21.72
C GLN A 2 -5.18 -16.20 22.58
N PHE A 3 -4.80 -14.99 23.01
CA PHE A 3 -5.72 -14.08 23.68
C PHE A 3 -6.55 -13.34 22.63
N LYS A 4 -7.73 -13.87 22.31
CA LYS A 4 -8.77 -13.11 21.60
C LYS A 4 -9.39 -12.11 22.57
N PHE A 5 -9.03 -10.84 22.49
CA PHE A 5 -9.82 -9.78 23.10
C PHE A 5 -10.95 -9.39 22.14
N SER A 6 -12.09 -10.06 22.26
CA SER A 6 -13.35 -9.59 21.67
C SER A 6 -13.96 -8.56 22.62
N PHE A 7 -13.76 -7.28 22.33
CA PHE A 7 -14.50 -6.22 23.02
C PHE A 7 -15.92 -6.17 22.46
N LYS A 8 -16.88 -6.75 23.20
CA LYS A 8 -18.31 -6.42 23.04
C LYS A 8 -18.55 -5.03 23.64
N PRO A 9 -19.36 -4.15 23.02
CA PRO A 9 -19.69 -2.86 23.60
C PRO A 9 -20.68 -3.08 24.73
N ILE A 10 -20.20 -3.11 25.98
CA ILE A 10 -21.08 -3.09 27.15
C ILE A 10 -21.36 -1.62 27.47
N ILE A 11 -22.56 -1.20 27.06
CA ILE A 11 -23.49 -0.28 27.74
C ILE A 11 -22.83 0.86 28.55
N ASN A 12 -22.96 2.06 27.96
CA ASN A 12 -23.04 3.39 28.57
C ASN A 12 -23.06 3.42 30.12
N ILE A 13 -21.90 3.66 30.74
CA ILE A 13 -21.81 4.14 32.11
C ILE A 13 -21.10 5.48 32.08
N LEU A 14 -21.87 6.54 32.38
CA LEU A 14 -21.38 7.89 32.64
C LEU A 14 -20.25 7.84 33.69
N TYR A 15 -19.00 8.05 33.27
CA TYR A 15 -17.92 8.41 34.19
C TYR A 15 -17.51 9.86 33.94
N ILE A 16 -18.15 10.73 34.71
CA ILE A 16 -17.82 12.13 34.87
C ILE A 16 -16.72 12.19 35.94
N PHE A 17 -15.45 12.14 35.54
CA PHE A 17 -14.35 12.48 36.44
C PHE A 17 -13.37 13.43 35.73
N GLN A 18 -13.34 14.66 36.23
CA GLN A 18 -12.40 15.74 35.93
C GLN A 18 -12.31 16.21 34.46
N GLY A 19 -13.34 16.94 34.01
CA GLY A 19 -13.23 18.25 33.34
C GLY A 19 -12.36 18.44 32.08
N ILE A 20 -11.65 17.42 31.61
CA ILE A 20 -10.87 17.42 30.39
C ILE A 20 -11.50 16.34 29.52
N ILE A 21 -12.37 16.75 28.60
CA ILE A 21 -12.72 15.91 27.47
C ILE A 21 -11.46 15.86 26.60
N LEU A 22 -10.56 14.92 26.91
CA LEU A 22 -9.59 14.49 25.93
C LEU A 22 -10.42 14.05 24.72
N PRO A 23 -10.15 14.54 23.49
CA PRO A 23 -10.80 13.99 22.31
C PRO A 23 -10.67 12.48 22.40
N PRO A 24 -11.73 11.71 22.14
CA PRO A 24 -11.60 10.26 22.12
C PRO A 24 -10.39 10.00 21.26
N CYS A 25 -9.36 9.39 21.86
CA CYS A 25 -8.22 8.92 21.10
C CYS A 25 -8.90 8.07 20.04
N PHE A 26 -8.95 8.57 18.80
CA PHE A 26 -9.51 7.83 17.68
C PHE A 26 -8.54 6.67 17.57
N CYS A 27 -8.90 5.58 18.27
CA CYS A 27 -8.28 4.30 18.07
C CYS A 27 -8.41 4.07 16.58
N CYS A 28 -7.27 3.83 15.93
CA CYS A 28 -7.22 3.52 14.51
C CYS A 28 -8.35 2.54 14.21
N THR A 29 -9.12 2.77 13.14
CA THR A 29 -10.05 1.74 12.67
C THR A 29 -9.25 0.46 12.45
N ASP A 30 -9.82 -0.69 12.79
CA ASP A 30 -9.13 -1.99 12.73
C ASP A 30 -8.51 -2.25 11.34
N ASP A 31 -9.07 -1.63 10.29
CA ASP A 31 -8.59 -1.69 8.90
C ASP A 31 -7.24 -0.99 8.63
N ASP A 32 -6.79 -0.09 9.49
CA ASP A 32 -5.50 0.62 9.36
C ASP A 32 -4.35 -0.08 10.07
N CYS A 33 -4.65 -1.06 10.93
CA CYS A 33 -3.65 -1.85 11.61
C CYS A 33 -3.01 -2.84 10.63
N ARG A 34 -1.68 -2.76 10.50
CA ARG A 34 -0.94 -3.76 9.73
C ARG A 34 -0.71 -5.00 10.58
N HIS A 35 -0.95 -6.18 10.04
CA HIS A 35 -0.74 -7.48 10.67
C HIS A 35 -0.11 -8.45 9.66
N ILE A 36 1.14 -8.83 9.87
CA ILE A 36 1.91 -9.72 8.99
C ILE A 36 2.39 -10.95 9.76
N ILE A 37 2.47 -12.09 9.07
CA ILE A 37 2.95 -13.35 9.62
C ILE A 37 4.16 -13.79 8.80
N PHE A 38 5.31 -13.93 9.44
CA PHE A 38 6.51 -14.47 8.81
C PHE A 38 6.42 -15.99 8.67
N LYS A 39 6.80 -16.50 7.50
CA LYS A 39 7.05 -17.91 7.23
C LYS A 39 8.36 -18.36 7.90
N ASP A 40 8.63 -19.67 7.85
CA ASP A 40 9.88 -20.23 8.34
C ASP A 40 11.11 -19.65 7.61
N PRO A 41 12.21 -19.37 8.34
CA PRO A 41 13.42 -18.81 7.77
C PRO A 41 14.12 -19.79 6.83
N ILE A 42 14.64 -19.26 5.71
CA ILE A 42 15.45 -20.01 4.75
C ILE A 42 16.93 -19.58 4.90
N PRO A 43 17.79 -20.44 5.47
CA PRO A 43 19.20 -20.11 5.69
C PRO A 43 20.01 -20.11 4.40
N ASN A 44 21.11 -19.35 4.40
CA ASN A 44 22.06 -19.19 3.29
C ASN A 44 21.42 -18.70 1.98
N MET A 45 20.32 -17.97 2.09
CA MET A 45 19.58 -17.40 0.97
C MET A 45 19.34 -15.91 1.21
N ALA A 46 19.27 -15.15 0.12
CA ALA A 46 18.89 -13.74 0.13
C ALA A 46 18.17 -13.37 -1.17
N MET A 47 17.16 -12.52 -1.05
CA MET A 47 16.49 -11.89 -2.18
C MET A 47 17.40 -10.81 -2.78
N LYS A 48 17.61 -10.78 -4.10
CA LYS A 48 18.39 -9.72 -4.79
C LYS A 48 17.52 -8.77 -5.59
N ASN A 49 17.99 -7.53 -5.74
CA ASN A 49 17.38 -6.46 -6.55
C ASN A 49 15.99 -5.98 -6.12
N HIS A 50 15.48 -6.48 -5.00
CA HIS A 50 14.18 -6.11 -4.44
C HIS A 50 14.28 -5.37 -3.11
N ALA A 51 15.49 -5.12 -2.62
CA ALA A 51 15.72 -4.37 -1.40
C ALA A 51 15.26 -2.91 -1.57
N ILE A 52 14.23 -2.54 -0.82
CA ILE A 52 13.70 -1.16 -0.76
C ILE A 52 14.38 -0.34 0.34
N LYS A 53 14.97 -1.01 1.34
CA LYS A 53 15.71 -0.37 2.42
C LYS A 53 16.78 -1.30 2.96
N SER A 54 17.94 -0.77 3.30
CA SER A 54 18.99 -1.49 4.02
C SER A 54 19.40 -0.72 5.26
N VAL A 55 19.43 -1.38 6.41
CA VAL A 55 19.73 -0.80 7.72
C VAL A 55 20.55 -1.79 8.56
N GLU A 56 21.41 -1.29 9.43
CA GLU A 56 22.06 -2.10 10.46
C GLU A 56 21.14 -2.18 11.69
N VAL A 57 20.91 -3.39 12.20
CA VAL A 57 20.03 -3.63 13.34
C VAL A 57 20.72 -4.51 14.39
N PRO A 58 20.36 -4.40 15.68
CA PRO A 58 21.01 -5.16 16.73
C PRO A 58 20.64 -6.66 16.73
N ASN A 59 19.51 -7.04 16.12
CA ASN A 59 19.03 -8.42 16.04
C ASN A 59 17.94 -8.60 14.98
N GLU A 60 17.62 -9.86 14.69
CA GLU A 60 16.52 -10.25 13.81
C GLU A 60 15.17 -9.62 14.17
N GLY A 61 14.81 -9.56 15.45
CA GLY A 61 13.52 -9.00 15.89
C GLY A 61 13.35 -7.53 15.49
N SER A 62 14.45 -6.77 15.53
CA SER A 62 14.48 -5.38 15.07
C SER A 62 14.26 -5.28 13.56
N CYS A 63 14.81 -6.22 12.77
CA CYS A 63 14.55 -6.30 11.32
C CYS A 63 13.08 -6.60 11.02
N ARG A 64 12.47 -7.54 11.77
CA ARG A 64 11.04 -7.86 11.65
C ARG A 64 10.15 -6.64 11.95
N VAL A 65 10.47 -5.87 12.99
CA VAL A 65 9.74 -4.62 13.34
C VAL A 65 9.94 -3.55 12.26
N MET A 66 11.14 -3.41 11.71
CA MET A 66 11.38 -2.49 10.60
C MET A 66 10.54 -2.88 9.37
N CYS A 67 10.44 -4.18 9.05
CA CYS A 67 9.57 -4.65 7.98
C CYS A 67 8.10 -4.34 8.29
N TYR A 68 7.64 -4.55 9.52
CA TYR A 68 6.28 -4.22 9.98
C TYR A 68 5.94 -2.73 9.79
N MET A 69 6.90 -1.83 10.02
CA MET A 69 6.68 -0.39 9.83
C MET A 69 6.74 0.07 8.37
N GLU A 70 7.36 -0.72 7.48
CA GLU A 70 7.47 -0.41 6.05
C GLU A 70 6.36 -1.14 5.26
N PRO A 71 5.28 -0.46 4.85
CA PRO A 71 4.09 -1.12 4.29
C PRO A 71 4.35 -1.87 2.97
N ASN A 72 5.42 -1.53 2.25
CA ASN A 72 5.80 -2.23 1.02
C ASN A 72 6.75 -3.43 1.26
N CYS A 73 7.17 -3.67 2.51
CA CYS A 73 8.03 -4.80 2.85
C CYS A 73 7.22 -6.10 2.91
N VAL A 74 7.63 -7.12 2.17
CA VAL A 74 7.01 -8.47 2.16
C VAL A 74 8.02 -9.60 2.41
N SER A 75 9.31 -9.28 2.46
CA SER A 75 10.34 -10.19 2.96
C SER A 75 11.55 -9.43 3.47
N ILE A 76 12.41 -10.11 4.21
CA ILE A 76 13.65 -9.56 4.76
C ILE A 76 14.84 -10.46 4.45
N ASN A 77 16.00 -9.86 4.19
CA ASN A 77 17.29 -10.54 4.28
C ASN A 77 17.98 -10.10 5.57
N ILE A 78 18.46 -11.06 6.35
CA ILE A 78 19.23 -10.83 7.56
C ILE A 78 20.65 -11.34 7.32
N GLY A 79 21.62 -10.45 7.36
CA GLY A 79 23.03 -10.76 7.19
C GLY A 79 23.68 -11.37 8.45
N PRO A 80 24.94 -11.81 8.32
CA PRO A 80 25.70 -12.30 9.46
C PRO A 80 25.95 -11.18 10.48
N VAL A 81 26.17 -11.55 11.73
CA VAL A 81 26.54 -10.60 12.79
C VAL A 81 27.95 -10.07 12.52
N ALA A 82 28.08 -8.77 12.33
CA ALA A 82 29.34 -8.07 12.16
C ALA A 82 29.40 -6.90 13.15
N GLY A 83 30.37 -6.92 14.07
CA GLY A 83 30.54 -5.84 15.05
C GLY A 83 29.38 -5.69 16.03
N GLY A 84 28.62 -6.76 16.29
CA GLY A 84 27.47 -6.77 17.21
C GLY A 84 26.13 -6.40 16.58
N ASN A 85 26.12 -5.95 15.33
CA ASN A 85 24.91 -5.67 14.55
C ASN A 85 24.80 -6.64 13.36
N GLN A 86 23.62 -6.70 12.76
CA GLN A 86 23.33 -7.45 11.55
C GLN A 86 22.78 -6.50 10.49
N LYS A 87 23.27 -6.66 9.27
CA LYS A 87 22.69 -6.00 8.11
C LYS A 87 21.28 -6.55 7.86
N CYS A 88 20.28 -5.68 7.80
CA CYS A 88 18.89 -6.01 7.49
C CYS A 88 18.50 -5.34 6.18
N GLU A 89 17.96 -6.11 5.24
CA GLU A 89 17.41 -5.59 3.98
C GLU A 89 15.92 -5.89 3.94
N LEU A 90 15.09 -4.86 3.79
CA LEU A 90 13.65 -4.97 3.60
C LEU A 90 13.37 -5.08 2.09
N ASN A 91 12.58 -6.05 1.66
CA ASN A 91 12.33 -6.32 0.26
C ASN A 91 10.84 -6.19 -0.11
N ASN A 92 10.57 -5.73 -1.34
CA ASN A 92 9.22 -5.59 -1.89
C ASN A 92 8.72 -6.80 -2.70
N ALA A 93 9.41 -7.94 -2.61
CA ALA A 93 9.06 -9.16 -3.32
C ALA A 93 9.23 -10.39 -2.42
N THR A 94 8.51 -11.45 -2.77
CA THR A 94 8.67 -12.80 -2.20
C THR A 94 9.08 -13.79 -3.30
N GLU A 95 9.34 -15.02 -2.92
CA GLU A 95 9.72 -16.17 -3.75
C GLU A 95 8.60 -16.70 -4.68
N GLU A 96 7.42 -16.08 -4.68
CA GLU A 96 6.22 -16.59 -5.35
C GLU A 96 6.05 -16.06 -6.80
N ASN A 97 5.43 -16.89 -7.65
CA ASN A 97 4.93 -16.61 -9.00
C ASN A 97 5.92 -15.96 -9.99
N HIS A 98 6.86 -16.76 -10.50
CA HIS A 98 7.72 -16.52 -11.69
C HIS A 98 9.14 -16.02 -11.41
N ALA A 99 9.62 -16.17 -10.18
CA ALA A 99 10.88 -15.55 -9.79
C ALA A 99 11.85 -16.43 -8.96
N PRO A 100 12.03 -17.74 -9.25
CA PRO A 100 12.99 -18.58 -8.54
C PRO A 100 14.44 -18.07 -8.66
N PHE A 101 14.75 -17.22 -9.65
CA PHE A 101 16.05 -16.58 -9.80
C PHE A 101 16.28 -15.40 -8.85
N LEU A 102 15.25 -14.88 -8.19
CA LEU A 102 15.40 -13.73 -7.29
C LEU A 102 15.97 -14.13 -5.93
N LEU A 103 15.59 -15.32 -5.46
CA LEU A 103 16.12 -15.90 -4.23
C LEU A 103 17.42 -16.65 -4.55
N VAL A 104 18.54 -16.09 -4.13
CA VAL A 104 19.86 -16.61 -4.48
C VAL A 104 20.63 -17.07 -3.25
N LYS A 105 21.54 -18.04 -3.45
CA LYS A 105 22.48 -18.46 -2.42
C LYS A 105 23.33 -17.28 -1.98
N ASN A 106 23.33 -17.02 -0.68
CA ASN A 106 24.15 -16.01 -0.04
C ASN A 106 24.59 -16.53 1.33
N PRO A 107 25.79 -17.13 1.44
CA PRO A 107 26.25 -17.73 2.69
C PRO A 107 26.24 -16.75 3.86
N GLY A 108 25.72 -17.19 5.01
CA GLY A 108 25.62 -16.37 6.23
C GLY A 108 24.42 -15.42 6.25
N TYR A 109 23.65 -15.30 5.17
CA TYR A 109 22.36 -14.61 5.17
C TYR A 109 21.22 -15.57 5.50
N THR A 110 20.14 -15.04 6.06
CA THR A 110 18.87 -15.74 6.26
C THR A 110 17.75 -14.93 5.63
N TYR A 111 16.95 -15.59 4.81
CA TYR A 111 15.79 -15.00 4.15
C TYR A 111 14.51 -15.36 4.90
N LEU A 112 13.63 -14.37 5.14
CA LEU A 112 12.31 -14.59 5.73
C LEU A 112 11.26 -13.86 4.90
N ALA A 113 10.26 -14.57 4.41
CA ALA A 113 9.10 -14.01 3.73
C ALA A 113 7.89 -13.92 4.66
N ILE A 114 6.93 -13.08 4.33
CA ILE A 114 5.60 -13.13 4.96
C ILE A 114 4.64 -14.00 4.14
N GLU A 115 3.54 -14.43 4.75
CA GLU A 115 2.34 -14.83 4.01
C GLU A 115 1.84 -13.62 3.21
N ASN A 116 2.00 -13.65 1.88
CA ASN A 116 1.85 -12.48 1.04
C ASN A 116 0.57 -12.54 0.18
N PRO A 117 -0.56 -12.00 0.63
CA PRO A 117 -1.80 -11.95 -0.16
C PRO A 117 -1.67 -11.13 -1.45
N CYS A 118 -0.64 -10.29 -1.56
CA CYS A 118 -0.34 -9.56 -2.79
C CYS A 118 0.24 -10.44 -3.91
N SER A 119 0.62 -11.70 -3.66
CA SER A 119 1.20 -12.58 -4.70
C SER A 119 0.23 -12.93 -5.82
N SER A 120 -1.08 -12.81 -5.57
CA SER A 120 -2.15 -12.92 -6.56
C SER A 120 -2.31 -11.68 -7.44
N SER A 121 -1.52 -10.62 -7.22
CA SER A 121 -1.63 -9.32 -7.89
C SER A 121 -3.05 -8.72 -7.88
N PRO A 122 -3.66 -8.54 -6.69
CA PRO A 122 -5.07 -8.14 -6.61
C PRO A 122 -5.33 -6.67 -7.01
N CYS A 123 -4.32 -5.80 -6.98
CA CYS A 123 -4.46 -4.39 -7.32
C CYS A 123 -4.36 -4.16 -8.83
N LEU A 124 -5.45 -3.68 -9.42
CA LEU A 124 -5.53 -3.34 -10.84
C LEU A 124 -4.89 -1.99 -11.14
N ASN A 125 -4.82 -1.65 -12.43
CA ASN A 125 -4.37 -0.32 -12.91
C ASN A 125 -3.02 0.13 -12.34
N LYS A 126 -2.12 -0.83 -12.12
CA LYS A 126 -0.76 -0.62 -11.57
C LYS A 126 -0.78 0.02 -10.17
N GLY A 127 -1.82 -0.23 -9.38
CA GLY A 127 -1.86 0.10 -7.97
C GLY A 127 -0.83 -0.69 -7.17
N THR A 128 -0.37 -0.13 -6.05
CA THR A 128 0.59 -0.78 -5.15
C THR A 128 -0.16 -1.62 -4.13
N CYS A 129 0.12 -2.92 -4.07
CA CYS A 129 -0.42 -3.81 -3.04
C CYS A 129 0.42 -3.75 -1.77
N GLN A 130 -0.22 -3.55 -0.63
CA GLN A 130 0.41 -3.55 0.70
C GLN A 130 -0.20 -4.65 1.56
N ALA A 131 0.63 -5.57 2.02
CA ALA A 131 0.21 -6.73 2.79
C ALA A 131 0.03 -6.41 4.29
N GLY A 132 -0.89 -7.13 4.91
CA GLY A 132 -1.25 -7.08 6.31
C GLY A 132 -2.34 -6.09 6.69
N PHE A 133 -3.01 -5.45 5.74
CA PHE A 133 -4.06 -4.46 6.04
C PHE A 133 -5.45 -5.02 5.79
N THR A 134 -6.47 -4.47 6.45
CA THR A 134 -7.87 -4.88 6.36
C THR A 134 -8.13 -6.34 6.71
N ASN A 135 -9.41 -6.73 6.77
CA ASN A 135 -9.82 -8.13 6.92
C ASN A 135 -9.42 -9.04 5.74
N LYS A 136 -9.02 -8.49 4.58
CA LYS A 136 -8.56 -9.25 3.41
C LYS A 136 -7.07 -9.56 3.45
N GLY A 137 -6.34 -8.99 4.41
CA GLY A 137 -4.90 -9.12 4.54
C GLY A 137 -4.10 -8.27 3.55
N PHE A 138 -4.73 -7.45 2.72
CA PHE A 138 -4.04 -6.45 1.91
C PHE A 138 -4.87 -5.18 1.75
N ARG A 139 -4.22 -4.10 1.29
CA ARG A 139 -4.87 -2.92 0.73
C ARG A 139 -4.18 -2.50 -0.56
N CYS A 140 -4.91 -1.82 -1.45
CA CYS A 140 -4.35 -1.22 -2.65
C CYS A 140 -4.18 0.29 -2.48
N VAL A 141 -2.98 0.79 -2.77
CA VAL A 141 -2.71 2.21 -2.96
C VAL A 141 -2.85 2.51 -4.44
N CYS A 142 -3.93 3.19 -4.80
CA CYS A 142 -4.25 3.48 -6.19
C CYS A 142 -3.42 4.64 -6.75
N ARG A 143 -3.12 4.57 -8.05
CA ARG A 143 -2.54 5.69 -8.78
C ARG A 143 -3.57 6.80 -8.95
N GLU A 144 -3.11 7.98 -9.32
CA GLU A 144 -3.98 9.07 -9.74
C GLU A 144 -5.00 8.58 -10.77
N ARG A 145 -6.24 9.06 -10.68
CA ARG A 145 -7.39 8.63 -11.51
C ARG A 145 -7.92 7.24 -11.22
N PHE A 146 -7.44 6.51 -10.22
CA PHE A 146 -8.03 5.22 -9.86
C PHE A 146 -8.50 5.20 -8.42
N THR A 147 -9.63 4.53 -8.21
CA THR A 147 -10.29 4.37 -6.91
C THR A 147 -10.92 2.98 -6.82
N GLY A 148 -11.53 2.71 -5.67
CA GLY A 148 -12.05 1.39 -5.35
C GLY A 148 -11.00 0.52 -4.66
N GLU A 149 -11.47 -0.54 -4.05
CA GLU A 149 -10.68 -1.41 -3.20
C GLU A 149 -9.50 -2.08 -3.90
N THR A 150 -9.68 -2.44 -5.18
CA THR A 150 -8.64 -3.02 -6.02
C THR A 150 -8.19 -2.07 -7.13
N CYS A 151 -8.46 -0.77 -6.99
CA CYS A 151 -8.17 0.26 -8.00
C CYS A 151 -8.85 0.01 -9.35
N GLN A 152 -10.01 -0.65 -9.35
CA GLN A 152 -10.75 -1.04 -10.54
C GLN A 152 -11.56 0.09 -11.17
N VAL A 153 -11.83 1.16 -10.42
CA VAL A 153 -12.67 2.28 -10.87
C VAL A 153 -11.77 3.41 -11.35
N GLU A 154 -11.95 3.85 -12.59
CA GLU A 154 -11.32 5.06 -13.11
C GLU A 154 -12.13 6.29 -12.66
N GLY A 155 -11.51 7.14 -11.83
CA GLY A 155 -12.05 8.41 -11.40
C GLY A 155 -11.76 9.51 -12.41
N GLU A 156 -12.81 10.18 -12.88
CA GLU A 156 -12.68 11.36 -13.73
C GLU A 156 -11.82 12.43 -13.02
N MET A 157 -10.98 13.10 -13.81
CA MET A 157 -10.22 14.24 -13.31
C MET A 157 -11.17 15.35 -12.89
N VAL A 158 -11.42 15.49 -11.59
CA VAL A 158 -11.89 16.77 -11.05
C VAL A 158 -10.71 17.73 -11.18
N ALA A 159 -10.62 18.37 -12.33
CA ALA A 159 -9.71 19.48 -12.54
C ALA A 159 -9.99 20.51 -11.44
N LEU A 160 -8.95 20.94 -10.72
CA LEU A 160 -9.02 22.02 -9.73
C LEU A 160 -9.31 23.40 -10.38
N TYR A 161 -9.68 23.43 -11.65
CA TYR A 161 -10.27 24.55 -12.36
C TYR A 161 -11.58 24.03 -12.94
N GLY A 162 -12.70 24.68 -12.58
CA GLY A 162 -14.07 24.21 -12.75
C GLY A 162 -14.50 23.78 -14.16
N PRO A 163 -15.77 23.38 -14.35
CA PRO A 163 -16.20 22.76 -15.59
C PRO A 163 -16.07 23.74 -16.75
N VAL A 164 -15.18 23.44 -17.72
CA VAL A 164 -15.38 23.97 -19.07
C VAL A 164 -16.53 23.16 -19.65
N SER A 165 -17.72 23.72 -19.45
CA SER A 165 -18.98 23.40 -20.12
C SER A 165 -18.74 22.76 -21.50
N ARG A 166 -19.01 21.45 -21.62
CA ARG A 166 -19.38 20.83 -22.90
C ARG A 166 -20.89 20.72 -23.01
N VAL A 167 -21.56 21.82 -22.68
CA VAL A 167 -22.87 22.16 -23.24
C VAL A 167 -22.59 23.31 -24.19
N ILE A 168 -23.20 23.27 -25.37
CA ILE A 168 -23.11 24.22 -26.50
C ILE A 168 -22.00 23.91 -27.53
N ARG A 169 -22.28 22.95 -28.42
CA ARG A 169 -22.11 23.19 -29.86
C ARG A 169 -23.23 22.49 -30.64
N GLU A 170 -24.42 23.06 -30.57
CA GLU A 170 -25.46 22.85 -31.60
C GLU A 170 -26.14 24.15 -32.08
N GLU A 171 -25.75 25.35 -31.61
CA GLU A 171 -26.39 26.61 -32.02
C GLU A 171 -25.43 27.64 -32.65
N LEU A 172 -24.76 27.32 -33.76
CA LEU A 172 -24.04 28.37 -34.52
C LEU A 172 -24.00 28.24 -36.04
N LEU A 173 -24.91 27.45 -36.65
CA LEU A 173 -25.03 27.41 -38.13
C LEU A 173 -26.30 28.05 -38.70
N THR A 174 -27.17 28.68 -37.89
CA THR A 174 -28.46 29.17 -38.40
C THR A 174 -28.64 30.68 -38.53
N LYS A 175 -27.66 31.54 -38.19
CA LYS A 175 -27.87 33.00 -38.33
C LYS A 175 -26.62 33.80 -38.70
N VAL A 176 -26.30 33.90 -39.99
CA VAL A 176 -25.89 35.18 -40.61
C VAL A 176 -26.48 35.24 -42.03
N PRO A 177 -27.10 36.36 -42.46
CA PRO A 177 -27.95 36.43 -43.63
C PRO A 177 -27.18 36.60 -44.94
N ASN A 178 -27.82 36.19 -46.03
CA ASN A 178 -27.51 36.61 -47.41
C ASN A 178 -27.28 38.13 -47.48
N LEU A 179 -26.13 38.55 -48.02
CA LEU A 179 -26.01 39.83 -48.71
C LEU A 179 -25.16 39.64 -49.98
N THR A 180 -25.82 40.01 -51.06
CA THR A 180 -25.51 39.85 -52.47
C THR A 180 -24.42 40.78 -52.99
N SER A 181 -23.70 40.29 -53.99
CA SER A 181 -23.16 41.01 -55.17
C SER A 181 -22.00 42.00 -54.97
N ARG A 182 -20.88 41.82 -55.69
CA ARG A 182 -20.57 42.43 -57.01
C ARG A 182 -19.07 42.33 -57.37
N THR A 183 -18.79 41.60 -58.46
CA THR A 183 -17.96 41.94 -59.64
C THR A 183 -16.51 42.46 -59.58
N LYS A 184 -15.72 41.91 -60.54
CA LYS A 184 -14.47 42.37 -61.21
C LYS A 184 -13.18 42.15 -60.39
N HIS A 185 -12.10 41.55 -60.90
CA HIS A 185 -11.58 41.38 -62.27
C HIS A 185 -11.05 39.96 -62.50
#